data_AF-A0A8H6XDS1-F1
#
_entry.id   AF-A0A8H6XDS1-F1
#
_cell.length_a   1.000
_cell.length_b   1.000
_cell.length_c   1.000
_cell.angle_alpha   90.00
_cell.angle_beta   90.00
_cell.angle_gamma   90.00
#
_symmetry.space_group_name_H-M   'P 1'
#
loop_
_entity.id
_entity.type
_entity.pdbx_description
1 polymer ?
#
loop_
_entity_poly.entity_id
_entity_poly.type
_entity_poly.pdbx_seq_one_letter_code
_entity_poly.pdbx_strand_id
1 'polypeptide(L)'
;MSQAVGNTVLAYARVWHHVDASDRVLGKLAERIALVLMGKHKPIYDPGVDCGDYVIVTNSRKVLVTGRKAEQLLYRKHSMFPGGLKETPYKAMMIKKPDEIIRHAVSGMLPKNKLRERRLERLRIFPSYHMGKMGGNILRSWDDGTLPPDWDPSVPTTTMTLQNNWRFPSKS
;
A
#
# COMPACT_ATOMS: atom_id res chain seq x y z
N MET A 1 -28.45 19.67 -1.16
CA MET A 1 -27.57 20.37 -2.12
C MET A 1 -26.54 21.27 -1.43
N SER A 2 -26.88 22.04 -0.39
CA SER A 2 -25.94 22.99 0.25
C SER A 2 -24.62 22.38 0.77
N GLN A 3 -24.63 21.18 1.35
CA GLN A 3 -23.41 20.54 1.90
C GLN A 3 -22.36 20.14 0.85
N ALA A 4 -22.74 20.03 -0.42
CA ALA A 4 -21.83 19.64 -1.50
C ALA A 4 -21.22 20.84 -2.25
N VAL A 5 -21.71 22.06 -1.96
CA VAL A 5 -21.27 23.29 -2.65
C VAL A 5 -20.17 23.93 -1.81
N GLY A 6 -18.94 23.92 -2.32
CA GLY A 6 -17.76 24.47 -1.65
C GLY A 6 -16.45 24.06 -2.30
N ASN A 7 -15.32 24.40 -1.68
CA ASN A 7 -14.01 23.98 -2.16
C ASN A 7 -13.76 22.50 -1.81
N THR A 8 -13.82 21.64 -2.83
CA THR A 8 -13.67 20.18 -2.70
C THR A 8 -12.24 19.68 -2.97
N VAL A 9 -11.30 20.57 -3.30
CA VAL A 9 -9.94 20.22 -3.74
C VAL A 9 -9.22 19.33 -2.71
N LEU A 10 -9.30 19.69 -1.42
CA LEU A 10 -8.67 18.91 -0.35
C LEU A 10 -9.31 17.53 -0.16
N ALA A 11 -10.62 17.41 -0.37
CA ALA A 11 -11.31 16.13 -0.21
C ALA A 11 -10.88 15.13 -1.30
N TYR A 12 -10.71 15.59 -2.55
CA TYR A 12 -10.25 14.77 -3.67
C TYR A 12 -8.72 14.62 -3.75
N ALA A 13 -7.97 15.39 -2.97
CA ALA A 13 -6.51 15.27 -2.91
C ALA A 13 -6.11 13.83 -2.53
N ARG A 14 -5.08 13.33 -3.21
CA ARG A 14 -4.57 11.97 -2.98
C ARG A 14 -3.46 12.02 -1.97
N VAL A 15 -3.70 11.33 -0.86
CA VAL A 15 -2.77 11.28 0.26
C VAL A 15 -1.92 10.01 0.16
N TRP A 16 -0.74 10.01 0.79
CA TRP A 16 0.13 8.84 0.87
C TRP A 16 0.10 8.25 2.27
N HIS A 17 -0.44 7.03 2.38
CA HIS A 17 -0.48 6.27 3.63
C HIS A 17 0.70 5.31 3.70
N HIS A 18 1.26 5.13 4.90
CA HIS A 18 2.29 4.14 5.17
C HIS A 18 1.76 3.02 6.06
N VAL A 19 2.08 1.77 5.72
CA VAL A 19 1.73 0.60 6.50
C VAL A 19 2.93 -0.34 6.63
N ASP A 20 3.27 -0.73 7.86
CA ASP A 20 4.22 -1.82 8.12
C ASP A 20 3.50 -3.18 8.08
N ALA A 21 3.98 -4.08 7.22
CA ALA A 21 3.42 -5.43 7.07
C ALA A 21 3.94 -6.44 8.12
N SER A 22 4.93 -6.06 8.93
CA SER A 22 5.50 -6.93 9.96
C SER A 22 4.43 -7.44 10.93
N ASP A 23 4.38 -8.76 11.12
CA ASP A 23 3.45 -9.45 12.03
C ASP A 23 1.95 -9.21 11.74
N ARG A 24 1.63 -8.72 10.54
CA ARG A 24 0.24 -8.53 10.10
C ARG A 24 -0.24 -9.72 9.29
N VAL A 25 -1.47 -10.13 9.53
CA VAL A 25 -2.12 -11.18 8.74
C VAL A 25 -2.45 -10.67 7.34
N LEU A 26 -1.95 -11.34 6.30
CA LEU A 26 -2.05 -10.96 4.90
C LEU A 26 -3.47 -10.55 4.46
N GLY A 27 -4.48 -11.34 4.81
CA GLY A 27 -5.87 -11.09 4.40
C GLY A 27 -6.43 -9.79 4.98
N LYS A 28 -6.29 -9.60 6.30
CA LYS A 28 -6.76 -8.40 7.01
C LYS A 28 -6.00 -7.15 6.57
N LEU A 29 -4.69 -7.29 6.31
CA LEU A 29 -3.87 -6.22 5.75
C LEU A 29 -4.37 -5.84 4.35
N ALA A 30 -4.58 -6.81 3.46
CA ALA A 30 -5.01 -6.57 2.09
C ALA A 30 -6.41 -5.94 2.01
N GLU A 31 -7.34 -6.36 2.88
CA GLU A 31 -8.68 -5.77 2.98
C GLU A 31 -8.62 -4.27 3.29
N ARG A 32 -7.89 -3.89 4.35
CA ARG A 32 -7.74 -2.49 4.75
C ARG A 32 -7.07 -1.66 3.66
N ILE A 33 -6.03 -2.18 3.03
CA ILE A 33 -5.37 -1.52 1.90
C ILE A 33 -6.36 -1.30 0.75
N ALA A 34 -7.17 -2.32 0.41
CA ALA A 34 -8.15 -2.20 -0.68
C ALA A 34 -9.20 -1.12 -0.39
N LEU A 35 -9.66 -0.97 0.85
CA LEU A 35 -10.58 0.11 1.25
C LEU A 35 -9.98 1.50 0.99
N VAL A 36 -8.71 1.69 1.36
CA VAL A 36 -7.99 2.96 1.16
C VAL A 36 -7.74 3.26 -0.33
N LEU A 37 -7.35 2.25 -1.11
CA LEU A 37 -7.15 2.39 -2.56
C LEU A 37 -8.46 2.71 -3.31
N MET A 38 -9.60 2.19 -2.82
CA MET A 38 -10.92 2.54 -3.35
C MET A 38 -11.39 3.94 -2.91
N GLY A 39 -10.87 4.47 -1.80
CA GLY A 39 -11.32 5.73 -1.22
C GLY A 39 -12.52 5.60 -0.30
N LYS A 40 -12.90 4.38 0.10
CA LYS A 40 -14.09 4.13 0.95
C LYS A 40 -13.98 4.72 2.36
N HIS A 41 -12.78 5.10 2.78
CA HIS A 41 -12.56 5.83 4.04
C HIS A 41 -12.93 7.31 3.95
N LYS A 42 -13.06 7.87 2.74
CA LYS A 42 -13.47 9.26 2.53
C LYS A 42 -15.00 9.35 2.48
N PRO A 43 -15.63 10.32 3.16
CA PRO A 43 -17.09 10.49 3.11
C PRO A 43 -17.61 10.92 1.73
N ILE A 44 -16.72 11.44 0.87
CA ILE A 44 -17.02 11.83 -0.52
C ILE A 44 -16.96 10.66 -1.52
N TYR A 45 -16.85 9.42 -1.03
CA TYR A 45 -16.70 8.25 -1.87
C TYR A 45 -17.90 8.07 -2.80
N ASP A 46 -17.60 7.92 -4.10
CA ASP A 46 -18.56 7.52 -5.12
C ASP A 46 -17.99 6.34 -5.94
N PRO A 47 -18.78 5.29 -6.23
CA PRO A 47 -18.31 4.14 -7.00
C PRO A 47 -17.80 4.47 -8.42
N GLY A 48 -18.34 5.53 -9.05
CA GLY A 48 -17.99 5.99 -10.39
C GLY A 48 -16.73 6.85 -10.44
N VAL A 49 -16.32 7.44 -9.31
CA VAL A 49 -15.16 8.35 -9.23
C VAL A 49 -13.98 7.70 -8.51
N ASP A 50 -12.78 7.85 -9.08
CA ASP A 50 -11.56 7.30 -8.50
C ASP A 50 -10.87 8.25 -7.50
N CYS A 51 -11.41 8.32 -6.27
CA CYS A 51 -10.99 9.25 -5.22
C CYS A 51 -10.04 8.65 -4.15
N GLY A 52 -9.59 7.40 -4.32
CA GLY A 52 -8.75 6.74 -3.32
C GLY A 52 -7.32 7.27 -3.22
N ASP A 53 -6.59 6.79 -2.23
CA ASP A 53 -5.27 7.28 -1.86
C ASP A 53 -4.12 6.34 -2.30
N TYR A 54 -2.88 6.79 -2.12
CA TYR A 54 -1.68 5.96 -2.28
C TYR A 54 -1.41 5.20 -0.99
N VAL A 55 -0.89 3.98 -1.14
CA VAL A 55 -0.49 3.15 -0.01
C VAL A 55 0.92 2.61 -0.25
N ILE A 56 1.81 2.90 0.68
CA ILE A 56 3.16 2.33 0.74
C ILE A 56 3.17 1.26 1.83
N VAL A 57 3.55 0.04 1.45
CA VAL A 57 3.72 -1.09 2.36
C VAL A 57 5.21 -1.40 2.49
N THR A 58 5.71 -1.51 3.73
CA THR A 58 7.09 -1.94 4.02
C THR A 58 7.13 -3.30 4.68
N ASN A 59 8.32 -3.91 4.68
CA ASN A 59 8.58 -5.20 5.32
C ASN A 59 7.66 -6.33 4.82
N SER A 60 7.38 -6.37 3.51
CA SER A 60 6.50 -7.40 2.91
C SER A 60 6.97 -8.83 3.18
N ARG A 61 8.27 -9.04 3.41
CA ARG A 61 8.88 -10.34 3.78
C ARG A 61 8.40 -10.89 5.13
N LYS A 62 7.90 -10.03 6.02
CA LYS A 62 7.48 -10.39 7.39
C LYS A 62 5.96 -10.51 7.53
N VAL A 63 5.23 -10.57 6.42
CA VAL A 63 3.78 -10.74 6.44
C VAL A 63 3.41 -12.14 6.90
N LEU A 64 2.40 -12.25 7.77
CA LEU A 64 1.94 -13.51 8.32
C LEU A 64 0.79 -14.10 7.52
N VAL A 65 0.77 -15.42 7.42
CA VAL A 65 -0.36 -16.18 6.90
C VAL A 65 -0.74 -17.24 7.93
N THR A 66 -2.02 -17.29 8.27
CA THR A 66 -2.55 -18.17 9.33
C THR A 66 -2.72 -19.61 8.85
N GLY A 67 -2.53 -20.58 9.75
CA GLY A 67 -2.76 -22.01 9.52
C GLY A 67 -1.73 -22.65 8.59
N ARG A 68 -2.14 -23.70 7.85
CA ARG A 68 -1.26 -24.44 6.91
C ARG A 68 -1.13 -23.80 5.53
N LYS A 69 -1.64 -22.58 5.37
CA LYS A 69 -1.67 -21.87 4.08
C LYS A 69 -0.27 -21.58 3.53
N ALA A 70 0.72 -21.35 4.39
CA ALA A 70 2.10 -21.13 3.92
C ALA A 70 2.66 -22.31 3.12
N GLU A 71 2.13 -23.52 3.35
CA GLU A 71 2.58 -24.75 2.68
C GLU A 71 1.68 -25.14 1.52
N GLN A 72 0.37 -24.92 1.69
CA GLN A 72 -0.64 -25.35 0.72
C GLN A 72 -0.91 -24.33 -0.38
N LEU A 73 -0.59 -23.05 -0.17
CA LEU A 73 -0.92 -22.00 -1.13
C LEU A 73 -0.03 -22.06 -2.37
N LEU A 74 -0.68 -22.29 -3.51
CA LEU A 74 -0.07 -22.34 -4.84
C LEU A 74 -0.59 -21.18 -5.68
N TYR A 75 0.32 -20.36 -6.19
CA TYR A 75 0.00 -19.31 -7.16
C TYR A 75 0.05 -19.88 -8.56
N ARG A 76 -1.07 -19.77 -9.28
CA ARG A 76 -1.25 -20.35 -10.62
C ARG A 76 -1.33 -19.26 -11.67
N LYS A 77 -0.66 -19.47 -12.80
CA LYS A 77 -0.80 -18.66 -14.01
C LYS A 77 -0.86 -19.58 -15.22
N HIS A 78 -1.74 -19.29 -16.17
CA HIS A 78 -1.88 -20.05 -17.41
C HIS A 78 -1.56 -19.15 -18.61
N SER A 79 -0.85 -19.68 -19.60
CA SER A 79 -0.51 -18.94 -20.83
C SER A 79 -1.55 -19.05 -21.95
N MET A 80 -2.63 -19.79 -21.73
CA MET A 80 -3.69 -20.15 -22.71
C MET A 80 -3.28 -21.19 -23.76
N PHE A 81 -2.07 -21.74 -23.68
CA PHE A 81 -1.65 -22.91 -24.47
C PHE A 81 -1.79 -24.21 -23.66
N PRO A 82 -2.12 -25.35 -24.29
CA PRO A 82 -2.07 -26.66 -23.62
C PRO A 82 -0.72 -26.90 -22.95
N GLY A 83 -0.71 -27.33 -21.69
CA GLY A 83 0.51 -27.50 -20.89
C GLY A 83 1.13 -26.21 -20.34
N GLY A 84 0.52 -25.05 -20.60
CA GLY A 84 1.01 -23.73 -20.20
C GLY A 84 0.75 -23.33 -18.74
N LEU A 85 0.38 -24.28 -17.87
CA LEU A 85 0.13 -24.03 -16.45
C LEU A 85 1.44 -23.89 -15.69
N LYS A 86 1.63 -22.75 -15.04
CA LYS A 86 2.75 -22.50 -14.13
C LYS A 86 2.22 -22.35 -12.72
N GLU A 87 2.73 -23.18 -11.82
CA GLU A 87 2.43 -23.13 -10.39
C GLU A 87 3.68 -22.69 -9.62
N THR A 88 3.51 -21.82 -8.64
CA THR A 88 4.59 -21.38 -7.76
C THR A 88 4.13 -21.49 -6.31
N PRO A 89 4.82 -22.26 -5.46
CA PRO A 89 4.46 -22.37 -4.05
C PRO A 89 4.74 -21.08 -3.31
N TYR A 90 3.93 -20.79 -2.30
CA TYR A 90 4.05 -19.59 -1.47
C TYR A 90 5.46 -19.38 -0.91
N LYS A 91 6.10 -20.43 -0.38
CA LYS A 91 7.48 -20.38 0.14
C LYS A 91 8.47 -19.87 -0.93
N ALA A 92 8.36 -20.35 -2.17
CA ALA A 92 9.23 -19.89 -3.26
C ALA A 92 8.91 -18.45 -3.70
N MET A 93 7.63 -18.08 -3.71
CA MET A 93 7.22 -16.70 -4.03
C MET A 93 7.70 -15.71 -2.97
N MET A 94 7.66 -16.07 -1.68
CA MET A 94 8.14 -15.23 -0.59
C MET A 94 9.65 -14.91 -0.72
N ILE A 95 10.44 -15.88 -1.17
CA ILE A 95 11.88 -15.70 -1.39
C ILE A 95 12.13 -14.82 -2.61
N LYS A 96 11.48 -15.13 -3.75
CA LYS A 96 11.76 -14.47 -5.04
C LYS A 96 11.15 -13.07 -5.13
N LYS A 97 9.88 -12.93 -4.77
CA LYS A 97 9.05 -11.74 -4.97
C LYS A 97 8.00 -11.62 -3.85
N PRO A 98 8.40 -11.27 -2.62
CA PRO A 98 7.47 -11.12 -1.48
C PRO A 98 6.41 -10.04 -1.75
N ASP A 99 6.74 -9.04 -2.57
CA ASP A 99 5.84 -7.93 -2.90
C ASP A 99 4.61 -8.38 -3.70
N GLU A 100 4.78 -9.40 -4.54
CA GLU A 100 3.68 -9.95 -5.35
C GLU A 100 2.63 -10.65 -4.50
N ILE A 101 3.00 -11.20 -3.33
CA ILE A 101 2.05 -11.86 -2.42
C ILE A 101 0.97 -10.88 -1.97
N ILE A 102 1.40 -9.70 -1.49
CA ILE A 102 0.49 -8.64 -1.03
C ILE A 102 -0.23 -8.03 -2.24
N ARG A 103 0.47 -7.81 -3.36
CA ARG A 103 -0.14 -7.28 -4.59
C ARG A 103 -1.27 -8.18 -5.09
N HIS A 104 -1.07 -9.49 -5.13
CA HIS A 104 -2.09 -10.47 -5.53
C HIS A 104 -3.28 -10.47 -4.57
N ALA A 105 -3.03 -10.45 -3.26
CA ALA A 105 -4.10 -10.40 -2.26
C ALA A 105 -4.97 -9.15 -2.42
N VAL A 106 -4.35 -7.96 -2.53
CA VAL A 106 -5.09 -6.70 -2.72
C VAL A 106 -5.79 -6.67 -4.09
N SER A 107 -5.14 -7.15 -5.14
CA SER A 107 -5.70 -7.21 -6.48
C SER A 107 -6.96 -8.10 -6.57
N GLY A 108 -7.07 -9.11 -5.71
CA GLY A 108 -8.28 -9.93 -5.55
C GLY A 108 -9.42 -9.23 -4.79
N MET A 109 -9.10 -8.28 -3.91
CA MET A 109 -10.08 -7.51 -3.13
C MET A 109 -10.66 -6.31 -3.88
N LEU A 110 -10.04 -5.89 -4.99
CA LEU A 110 -10.51 -4.77 -5.79
C LEU A 110 -11.64 -5.19 -6.76
N PRO A 111 -12.67 -4.34 -6.97
CA PRO A 111 -13.71 -4.57 -7.97
C PRO A 111 -13.14 -4.79 -9.37
N LYS A 112 -13.67 -5.77 -10.12
CA LYS A 112 -13.22 -6.08 -11.48
C LYS A 112 -13.81 -5.07 -12.48
N ASN A 113 -13.12 -3.94 -12.65
CA ASN A 113 -13.49 -2.88 -13.59
C ASN A 113 -12.25 -2.16 -14.16
N LYS A 114 -12.45 -1.17 -15.04
CA LYS A 114 -11.37 -0.37 -15.65
C LYS A 114 -10.55 0.45 -14.64
N LEU A 115 -11.10 0.73 -13.45
CA LEU A 115 -10.41 1.47 -12.39
C LEU A 115 -9.45 0.59 -11.57
N ARG A 116 -9.57 -0.74 -11.67
CA ARG A 116 -8.79 -1.71 -10.89
C ARG A 116 -7.29 -1.54 -11.08
N GLU A 117 -6.84 -1.40 -12.31
CA GLU A 117 -5.41 -1.26 -12.63
C GLU A 117 -4.85 0.04 -12.05
N ARG A 118 -5.55 1.16 -12.26
CA ARG A 118 -5.20 2.48 -11.68
C ARG A 118 -5.19 2.49 -10.15
N ARG A 119 -6.07 1.71 -9.50
CA ARG A 119 -6.07 1.50 -8.05
C ARG A 119 -4.85 0.70 -7.62
N LEU A 120 -4.53 -0.38 -8.33
CA LEU A 120 -3.40 -1.25 -8.00
C LEU A 120 -2.03 -0.59 -8.25
N GLU A 121 -1.92 0.32 -9.22
CA GLU A 121 -0.70 1.10 -9.50
C GLU A 121 -0.33 2.05 -8.36
N ARG A 122 -1.31 2.48 -7.55
CA ARG A 122 -1.09 3.32 -6.36
C ARG A 122 -0.54 2.54 -5.18
N LEU A 123 -0.62 1.21 -5.22
CA LEU A 123 -0.02 0.34 -4.22
C LEU A 123 1.47 0.15 -4.50
N ARG A 124 2.29 0.64 -3.57
CA ARG A 124 3.75 0.50 -3.57
C ARG A 124 4.15 -0.40 -2.42
N ILE A 125 4.95 -1.42 -2.71
CA ILE A 125 5.27 -2.48 -1.77
C ILE A 125 6.78 -2.65 -1.80
N PHE A 126 7.38 -2.69 -0.62
CA PHE A 126 8.82 -2.84 -0.44
C PHE A 126 9.11 -4.06 0.45
N PRO A 127 10.13 -4.87 0.10
CA PRO A 127 10.49 -6.06 0.85
C PRO A 127 11.06 -5.75 2.23
N SER A 128 11.70 -4.60 2.38
CA SER A 128 12.33 -4.10 3.60
C SER A 128 11.76 -2.73 3.97
N TYR A 129 12.38 -2.09 4.95
CA TYR A 129 12.03 -0.75 5.40
C TYR A 129 12.44 0.36 4.40
N HIS A 130 13.40 0.10 3.51
CA HIS A 130 13.87 1.11 2.57
C HIS A 130 12.85 1.38 1.46
N MET A 131 12.18 2.54 1.53
CA MET A 131 11.13 2.98 0.58
C MET A 131 11.67 3.85 -0.56
N GLY A 132 12.97 4.15 -0.56
CA GLY A 132 13.60 5.06 -1.52
C GLY A 132 12.99 6.46 -1.51
N LYS A 133 12.89 7.08 -2.69
CA LYS A 133 12.40 8.47 -2.86
C LYS A 133 10.95 8.69 -2.40
N MET A 134 10.14 7.63 -2.29
CA MET A 134 8.72 7.75 -1.94
C MET A 134 8.47 8.01 -0.46
N GLY A 135 9.47 7.78 0.42
CA GLY A 135 9.33 8.03 1.86
C GLY A 135 9.04 9.50 2.18
N GLY A 136 9.48 10.44 1.33
CA GLY A 136 9.23 11.87 1.52
C GLY A 136 7.79 12.31 1.28
N ASN A 137 6.99 11.51 0.57
CA ASN A 137 5.63 11.89 0.19
C ASN A 137 4.58 11.48 1.21
N ILE A 138 4.95 10.66 2.19
CA ILE A 138 4.05 10.11 3.22
C ILE A 138 3.39 11.29 3.95
N LEU A 139 2.08 11.19 4.18
CA LEU A 139 1.35 12.19 4.97
C LEU A 139 2.02 12.33 6.33
N ARG A 140 2.28 13.57 6.72
CA ARG A 140 2.81 13.89 8.05
C ARG A 140 1.85 14.82 8.75
N SER A 141 1.69 14.59 10.04
CA SER A 141 0.83 15.36 10.93
C SER A 141 1.62 15.70 12.19
N TRP A 142 1.28 16.84 12.79
CA TRP A 142 1.82 17.21 14.11
C TRP A 142 1.25 16.28 15.19
N ASP A 143 -0.01 15.88 15.05
CA ASP A 143 -0.74 15.08 16.04
C ASP A 143 -0.17 13.67 16.22
N ASP A 144 0.33 13.05 15.14
CA ASP A 144 0.84 11.67 15.19
C ASP A 144 2.35 11.59 15.49
N GLY A 145 3.03 12.74 15.70
CA GLY A 145 4.47 12.81 15.95
C GLY A 145 5.33 12.30 14.78
N THR A 146 4.74 12.21 13.58
CA THR A 146 5.43 11.76 12.35
C THR A 146 6.27 12.87 11.71
N LEU A 147 6.02 14.12 12.09
CA LEU A 147 6.86 15.25 11.75
C LEU A 147 8.06 15.32 12.70
N PRO A 148 9.29 15.51 12.18
CA PRO A 148 10.43 15.87 13.00
C PRO A 148 10.14 17.14 13.83
N PRO A 149 10.62 17.25 15.08
CA PRO A 149 10.44 18.46 15.90
C PRO A 149 11.03 19.73 15.26
N ASP A 150 12.03 19.57 14.40
CA ASP A 150 12.75 20.61 13.64
C ASP A 150 12.19 20.80 12.22
N TRP A 151 10.99 20.29 11.92
CA TRP A 151 10.42 20.40 10.58
C TRP A 151 10.03 21.84 10.23
N ASP A 152 10.69 22.38 9.20
CA ASP A 152 10.42 23.70 8.65
C ASP A 152 9.67 23.59 7.30
N PRO A 153 8.44 24.14 7.18
CA PRO A 153 7.67 24.14 5.94
C PRO A 153 8.29 24.97 4.82
N SER A 154 9.19 25.91 5.13
CA SER A 154 9.82 26.80 4.16
C SER A 154 10.98 26.15 3.39
N VAL A 155 11.56 25.06 3.93
CA VAL A 155 12.69 24.35 3.32
C VAL A 155 12.17 23.20 2.45
N PRO A 156 12.40 23.20 1.12
CA PRO A 156 11.98 22.12 0.26
C PRO A 156 12.72 20.82 0.65
N THR A 157 11.96 19.82 1.09
CA THR A 157 12.49 18.52 1.50
C THR A 157 13.03 17.79 0.26
N THR A 158 14.33 17.93 -0.01
CA THR A 158 15.01 17.33 -1.16
C THR A 158 15.35 15.85 -0.89
N THR A 159 15.59 15.09 -1.95
CA THR A 159 15.96 13.65 -1.87
C THR A 159 17.12 13.37 -0.90
N MET A 160 18.06 14.31 -0.71
CA MET A 160 19.22 14.13 0.18
C MET A 160 18.91 14.33 1.68
N THR A 161 17.98 15.22 2.04
CA THR A 161 17.57 15.40 3.45
C THR A 161 16.73 14.22 3.95
N LEU A 162 15.97 13.57 3.05
CA LEU A 162 15.17 12.38 3.36
C LEU A 162 16.01 11.12 3.61
N GLN A 163 17.18 10.99 3.00
CA GLN A 163 18.06 9.82 3.23
C GLN A 163 18.68 9.83 4.64
N ASN A 164 18.93 11.02 5.20
CA ASN A 164 19.56 11.18 6.51
C ASN A 164 18.56 11.22 7.67
N ASN A 165 17.35 11.73 7.46
CA ASN A 165 16.36 11.94 8.54
C ASN A 165 15.38 10.78 8.76
N TRP A 166 15.45 9.68 8.00
CA TRP A 166 14.47 8.57 8.07
C TRP A 166 14.78 7.49 9.12
N ARG A 167 15.34 7.90 10.27
CA ARG A 167 15.42 7.06 11.48
C ARG A 167 14.17 7.34 12.33
N PHE A 168 13.10 6.58 12.14
CA PHE A 168 12.09 6.48 13.20
C PHE A 168 12.79 5.91 14.45
N PRO A 169 12.50 6.43 15.65
CA PRO A 169 13.12 5.92 16.86
C PRO A 169 12.87 4.41 16.93
N SER A 170 13.94 3.63 17.07
CA SER A 170 13.82 2.21 17.38
C SER A 170 13.01 2.11 18.65
N LYS A 171 11.80 1.54 18.59
CA LYS A 171 11.05 1.22 19.79
C LYS A 171 11.94 0.29 20.63
N SER A 172 12.39 0.79 21.79
CA SER A 172 12.93 0.02 22.90
C SER A 172 11.89 -0.97 23.41
#